data_AF-L1K035-F1
#
_entry.id   AF-L1K035-F1
#
_cell.length_a   1.000
_cell.length_b   1.000
_cell.length_c   1.000
_cell.angle_alpha   90.00
_cell.angle_beta   90.00
_cell.angle_gamma   90.00
#
_symmetry.space_group_name_H-M   'P 1'
#
loop_
_entity.id
_entity.type
_entity.pdbx_description
1 polymer ?
#
loop_
_entity_poly.entity_id
_entity_poly.type
_entity_poly.pdbx_seq_one_letter_code
_entity_poly.pdbx_strand_id
1 'polypeptide(L)'
;MAGEKLSMSAFMQLRRSRQVLEEARERQEKGEDEEALPMLEQAVGASEHSVEARVALSQAIWNEADGESSLARVEELLKQAISVAKKNTSSTESAFLPLATNKLLLLLCLQGRDKEAQELLQGEGYEYRLSPEVFRGKLICQGGDQEQDCNAQLLRDSLLCVLDEALPADMLRHLQECFSPASAFWREHSYLSPQTGYFSYLHDIDRPACNNMEQIIHVLWKHAISRFPHAARARKAEWVGPLPPPPVGSSASLRL
;
A
#
# COMPACT_ATOMS: atom_id res chain seq x y z
N MET A 1 -16.30 -16.74 -25.61
CA MET A 1 -16.53 -15.38 -26.13
C MET A 1 -15.32 -15.01 -26.97
N ALA A 2 -15.49 -14.76 -28.27
CA ALA A 2 -14.39 -14.38 -29.16
C ALA A 2 -14.11 -12.88 -28.96
N GLY A 3 -12.93 -12.55 -28.44
CA GLY A 3 -12.52 -11.15 -28.26
C GLY A 3 -12.35 -10.45 -29.61
N GLU A 4 -12.92 -9.25 -29.75
CA GLU A 4 -12.68 -8.39 -30.90
C GLU A 4 -11.19 -8.03 -30.98
N LYS A 5 -10.54 -8.40 -32.08
CA LYS A 5 -9.15 -8.02 -32.32
C LYS A 5 -9.08 -6.50 -32.51
N LEU A 6 -8.13 -5.87 -31.82
CA LEU A 6 -7.82 -4.45 -32.03
C LEU A 6 -7.56 -4.18 -33.52
N SER A 7 -8.08 -3.05 -34.02
CA SER A 7 -7.78 -2.60 -35.37
C SER A 7 -6.28 -2.29 -35.50
N MET A 8 -5.74 -2.35 -36.72
CA MET A 8 -4.33 -1.98 -36.96
C MET A 8 -4.04 -0.53 -36.51
N SER A 9 -5.01 0.37 -36.68
CA SER A 9 -4.89 1.76 -36.21
C SER A 9 -4.76 1.85 -34.69
N ALA A 10 -5.64 1.14 -33.96
CA ALA A 10 -5.60 1.06 -32.50
C ALA A 10 -4.27 0.45 -31.98
N PHE A 11 -3.76 -0.58 -32.66
CA PHE A 11 -2.46 -1.17 -32.35
C PHE A 11 -1.30 -0.17 -32.53
N MET A 12 -1.29 0.59 -33.63
CA MET A 12 -0.27 1.60 -33.88
C MET A 12 -0.33 2.75 -32.87
N GLN A 13 -1.54 3.16 -32.47
CA GLN A 13 -1.76 4.13 -31.40
C GLN A 13 -1.22 3.63 -30.06
N LEU A 14 -1.53 2.39 -29.67
CA LEU A 14 -0.99 1.75 -28.47
C LEU A 14 0.54 1.71 -28.47
N ARG A 15 1.15 1.35 -29.60
CA ARG A 15 2.61 1.34 -29.74
C ARG A 15 3.21 2.73 -29.53
N ARG A 16 2.60 3.77 -30.11
CA ARG A 16 3.03 5.16 -29.93
C ARG A 16 2.89 5.61 -28.48
N SER A 17 1.76 5.28 -27.85
CA SER A 17 1.50 5.56 -26.43
C SER A 17 2.59 4.96 -25.54
N ARG A 18 2.97 3.69 -25.77
CA ARG A 18 4.03 3.02 -25.01
C ARG A 18 5.40 3.65 -25.22
N GLN A 19 5.75 4.05 -26.44
CA GLN A 19 7.02 4.72 -26.69
C GLN A 19 7.14 6.01 -25.85
N VAL A 20 6.10 6.85 -25.87
CA VAL A 20 6.07 8.09 -25.09
C VAL A 20 6.08 7.79 -23.58
N LEU A 21 5.40 6.74 -23.15
CA LEU A 21 5.39 6.31 -21.75
C LEU A 21 6.78 5.87 -21.26
N GLU A 22 7.53 5.11 -22.04
CA GLU A 22 8.89 4.69 -21.68
C GLU A 22 9.82 5.90 -21.56
N GLU A 23 9.75 6.84 -22.52
CA GLU A 23 10.51 8.09 -22.43
C GLU A 23 10.13 8.90 -21.17
N ALA A 24 8.84 8.93 -20.80
CA ALA A 24 8.39 9.59 -19.56
C ALA A 24 8.95 8.89 -18.30
N ARG A 25 9.01 7.56 -18.27
CA ARG A 25 9.59 6.79 -17.15
C ARG A 25 11.08 7.07 -16.97
N GLU A 26 11.84 7.14 -18.05
CA GLU A 26 13.27 7.50 -18.00
C GLU A 26 13.50 8.89 -17.38
N ARG A 27 12.54 9.82 -17.53
CA ARG A 27 12.56 11.14 -16.90
C ARG A 27 12.25 11.05 -15.40
N GLN A 28 11.23 10.28 -15.02
CA GLN A 28 10.91 10.05 -13.61
C GLN A 28 12.06 9.38 -12.85
N GLU A 29 12.78 8.44 -13.47
CA GLU A 29 13.96 7.78 -12.87
C GLU A 29 15.11 8.76 -12.59
N LYS A 30 15.16 9.89 -13.31
CA LYS A 30 16.13 10.98 -13.10
C LYS A 30 15.63 12.04 -12.12
N GLY A 31 14.40 11.91 -11.61
CA GLY A 31 13.74 12.91 -10.77
C GLY A 31 13.23 14.13 -11.56
N GLU A 32 13.04 13.99 -12.87
CA GLU A 32 12.58 15.06 -13.77
C GLU A 32 11.04 15.02 -13.92
N ASP A 33 10.30 15.02 -12.80
CA ASP A 33 8.85 14.80 -12.78
C ASP A 33 8.04 15.89 -13.52
N GLU A 34 8.50 17.14 -13.48
CA GLU A 34 7.90 18.26 -14.23
C GLU A 34 7.94 18.04 -15.76
N GLU A 35 8.99 17.38 -16.26
CA GLU A 35 9.12 17.04 -17.69
C GLU A 35 8.35 15.76 -18.04
N ALA A 36 8.26 14.82 -17.11
CA ALA A 36 7.57 13.54 -17.32
C ALA A 36 6.04 13.71 -17.43
N LEU A 37 5.45 14.60 -16.63
CA LEU A 37 3.99 14.77 -16.56
C LEU A 37 3.33 15.09 -17.92
N PRO A 38 3.77 16.10 -18.71
CA PRO A 38 3.18 16.36 -20.02
C PRO A 38 3.38 15.21 -21.01
N MET A 39 4.46 14.42 -20.87
CA MET A 39 4.68 13.22 -21.70
C MET A 39 3.68 12.11 -21.34
N LEU A 40 3.38 11.93 -20.06
CA LEU A 40 2.34 10.99 -19.62
C LEU A 40 0.94 11.41 -20.15
N GLU A 41 0.63 12.71 -20.15
CA GLU A 41 -0.60 13.22 -20.79
C GLU A 41 -0.63 12.92 -22.28
N GLN A 42 0.49 13.14 -22.98
CA GLN A 42 0.64 12.81 -24.39
C GLN A 42 0.48 11.30 -24.64
N ALA A 43 1.02 10.45 -23.77
CA ALA A 43 0.90 9.00 -23.88
C ALA A 43 -0.57 8.54 -23.74
N VAL A 44 -1.33 9.13 -22.82
CA VAL A 44 -2.79 8.88 -22.69
C VAL A 44 -3.55 9.39 -23.91
N GLY A 45 -3.22 10.58 -24.42
CA GLY A 45 -3.82 11.15 -25.62
C GLY A 45 -3.49 10.40 -26.91
N ALA A 46 -2.35 9.70 -26.96
CA ALA A 46 -1.94 8.92 -28.12
C ALA A 46 -2.76 7.64 -28.32
N SER A 47 -3.42 7.12 -27.28
CA SER A 47 -4.27 5.92 -27.39
C SER A 47 -5.38 5.88 -26.34
N GLU A 48 -6.62 5.78 -26.80
CA GLU A 48 -7.77 5.50 -25.95
C GLU A 48 -7.73 4.12 -25.27
N HIS A 49 -6.91 3.21 -25.78
CA HIS A 49 -6.80 1.84 -25.30
C HIS A 49 -5.65 1.60 -24.31
N SER A 50 -4.79 2.60 -24.08
CA SER A 50 -3.64 2.48 -23.19
C SER A 50 -4.07 2.58 -21.72
N VAL A 51 -4.21 1.43 -21.07
CA VAL A 51 -4.51 1.30 -19.64
C VAL A 51 -3.26 1.68 -18.84
N GLU A 52 -2.10 1.21 -19.29
CA GLU A 52 -0.81 1.46 -18.64
C GLU A 52 -0.50 2.96 -18.52
N ALA A 53 -0.66 3.72 -19.60
CA ALA A 53 -0.41 5.17 -19.58
C ALA A 53 -1.36 5.92 -18.63
N ARG A 54 -2.63 5.49 -18.55
CA ARG A 54 -3.61 6.08 -17.61
C ARG A 54 -3.23 5.82 -16.17
N VAL A 55 -2.79 4.60 -15.85
CA VAL A 55 -2.32 4.24 -14.50
C VAL A 55 -1.06 5.04 -14.16
N ALA A 56 -0.10 5.16 -15.07
CA ALA A 56 1.12 5.94 -14.86
C ALA A 56 0.83 7.43 -14.64
N LEU A 57 0.00 8.05 -15.50
CA LEU A 57 -0.42 9.43 -15.34
C LEU A 57 -1.16 9.66 -14.02
N SER A 58 -2.08 8.75 -13.65
CA SER A 58 -2.80 8.84 -12.38
C SER A 58 -1.85 8.78 -11.17
N GLN A 59 -0.76 8.01 -11.26
CA GLN A 59 0.24 7.95 -10.19
C GLN A 59 1.05 9.23 -10.10
N ALA A 60 1.49 9.79 -11.24
CA ALA A 60 2.23 11.05 -11.25
C ALA A 60 1.38 12.20 -10.68
N ILE A 61 0.11 12.29 -11.07
CA ILE A 61 -0.81 13.30 -10.52
C ILE A 61 -1.07 13.06 -9.03
N TRP A 62 -1.19 11.81 -8.59
CA TRP A 62 -1.35 11.49 -7.16
C TRP A 62 -0.14 11.97 -6.35
N ASN A 63 1.08 11.69 -6.81
CA ASN A 63 2.31 12.10 -6.10
C ASN A 63 2.36 13.61 -5.82
N GLU A 64 1.90 14.40 -6.78
CA GLU A 64 1.86 15.87 -6.71
C GLU A 64 0.51 16.44 -6.25
N ALA A 65 -0.42 15.59 -5.78
CA ALA A 65 -1.78 16.03 -5.48
C ALA A 65 -1.82 16.97 -4.26
N ASP A 66 -2.21 18.22 -4.50
CA ASP A 66 -2.33 19.29 -3.51
C ASP A 66 -3.78 19.58 -3.10
N GLY A 67 -4.76 18.90 -3.70
CA GLY A 67 -6.16 19.16 -3.43
C GLY A 67 -7.15 18.21 -4.12
N GLU A 68 -8.43 18.50 -3.89
CA GLU A 68 -9.55 17.66 -4.34
C GLU A 68 -9.66 17.57 -5.87
N SER A 69 -9.31 18.63 -6.59
CA SER A 69 -9.30 18.65 -8.07
C SER A 69 -8.32 17.62 -8.64
N SER A 70 -7.10 17.58 -8.11
CA SER A 70 -6.06 16.63 -8.52
C SER A 70 -6.50 15.20 -8.21
N LEU A 71 -7.08 14.94 -7.04
CA LEU A 71 -7.61 13.63 -6.67
C LEU A 71 -8.82 13.20 -7.53
N ALA A 72 -9.72 14.11 -7.88
CA ALA A 72 -10.82 13.83 -8.80
C ALA A 72 -10.31 13.42 -10.18
N ARG A 73 -9.24 14.07 -10.66
CA ARG A 73 -8.57 13.72 -11.91
C ARG A 73 -7.92 12.32 -11.85
N VAL A 74 -7.27 11.99 -10.73
CA VAL A 74 -6.73 10.64 -10.48
C VAL A 74 -7.85 9.60 -10.53
N GLU A 75 -8.97 9.85 -9.85
CA GLU A 75 -10.13 8.95 -9.84
C GLU A 75 -10.68 8.72 -11.24
N GLU A 76 -10.85 9.79 -12.03
CA GLU A 76 -11.35 9.70 -13.40
C GLU A 76 -10.44 8.83 -14.27
N LEU A 77 -9.12 9.07 -14.22
CA LEU A 77 -8.15 8.28 -14.98
C LEU A 77 -8.19 6.80 -14.61
N LEU A 78 -8.30 6.48 -13.32
CA LEU A 78 -8.39 5.09 -12.84
C LEU A 78 -9.70 4.43 -13.28
N LYS A 79 -10.84 5.14 -13.20
CA LYS A 79 -12.13 4.64 -13.71
C LYS A 79 -12.08 4.38 -15.22
N GLN A 80 -11.46 5.28 -15.99
CA GLN A 80 -11.24 5.07 -17.41
C GLN A 80 -10.34 3.86 -17.66
N ALA A 81 -9.23 3.71 -16.93
CA ALA A 81 -8.31 2.58 -17.05
C ALA A 81 -9.02 1.24 -16.81
N ILE A 82 -9.83 1.13 -15.75
CA ILE A 82 -10.62 -0.06 -15.44
C ILE A 82 -11.64 -0.36 -16.55
N SER A 83 -12.36 0.65 -17.03
CA SER A 83 -13.35 0.52 -18.11
C SER A 83 -12.71 0.02 -19.40
N VAL A 84 -11.55 0.59 -19.77
CA VAL A 84 -10.78 0.18 -20.94
C VAL A 84 -10.26 -1.23 -20.75
N ALA A 85 -9.64 -1.56 -19.61
CA ALA A 85 -9.06 -2.88 -19.36
C ALA A 85 -10.08 -4.01 -19.37
N LYS A 86 -11.31 -3.76 -18.89
CA LYS A 86 -12.43 -4.72 -18.93
C LYS A 86 -12.98 -4.96 -20.35
N LYS A 87 -12.88 -3.97 -21.23
CA LYS A 87 -13.33 -4.07 -22.64
C LYS A 87 -12.22 -4.56 -23.58
N ASN A 88 -10.96 -4.31 -23.22
CA ASN A 88 -9.82 -4.60 -24.07
C ASN A 88 -9.47 -6.10 -24.01
N THR A 89 -9.11 -6.65 -25.16
CA THR A 89 -8.69 -8.06 -25.31
C THR A 89 -7.18 -8.22 -25.25
N SER A 90 -6.42 -7.11 -25.24
CA SER A 90 -4.96 -7.12 -25.13
C SER A 90 -4.54 -7.63 -23.76
N SER A 91 -3.91 -8.81 -23.72
CA SER A 91 -3.43 -9.41 -22.48
C SER A 91 -2.48 -8.50 -21.71
N THR A 92 -1.67 -7.70 -22.42
CA THR A 92 -0.75 -6.75 -21.79
C THR A 92 -1.48 -5.60 -21.11
N GLU A 93 -2.53 -5.03 -21.74
CA GLU A 93 -3.28 -3.93 -21.13
C GLU A 93 -4.16 -4.42 -19.97
N SER A 94 -4.77 -5.61 -20.13
CA SER A 94 -5.57 -6.22 -19.06
C SER A 94 -4.74 -6.57 -17.83
N ALA A 95 -3.42 -6.77 -17.95
CA ALA A 95 -2.53 -7.00 -16.81
C ALA A 95 -2.49 -5.83 -15.82
N PHE A 96 -2.85 -4.61 -16.24
CA PHE A 96 -2.91 -3.43 -15.38
C PHE A 96 -4.25 -3.25 -14.66
N LEU A 97 -5.26 -4.10 -14.92
CA LEU A 97 -6.56 -4.01 -14.27
C LEU A 97 -6.48 -4.13 -12.74
N PRO A 98 -5.75 -5.10 -12.15
CA PRO A 98 -5.64 -5.18 -10.69
C PRO A 98 -4.98 -3.95 -10.08
N LEU A 99 -3.94 -3.41 -10.74
CA LEU A 99 -3.25 -2.22 -10.26
C LEU A 99 -4.15 -0.99 -10.27
N ALA A 100 -4.88 -0.75 -11.37
CA ALA A 100 -5.83 0.36 -11.47
C ALA A 100 -6.95 0.25 -10.41
N THR A 101 -7.48 -0.97 -10.23
CA THR A 101 -8.55 -1.25 -9.27
C THR A 101 -8.08 -1.02 -7.83
N ASN A 102 -6.89 -1.52 -7.47
CA ASN A 102 -6.32 -1.32 -6.13
C ASN A 102 -6.04 0.14 -5.81
N LYS A 103 -5.55 0.92 -6.79
CA LYS A 103 -5.37 2.36 -6.63
C LYS A 103 -6.69 3.09 -6.40
N LEU A 104 -7.73 2.76 -7.17
CA LEU A 104 -9.04 3.36 -6.99
C LEU A 104 -9.62 3.01 -5.62
N LEU A 105 -9.51 1.76 -5.20
CA LEU A 105 -9.91 1.30 -3.87
C LEU A 105 -9.22 2.08 -2.76
N LEU A 106 -7.89 2.25 -2.85
CA LEU A 106 -7.12 3.03 -1.90
C LEU A 106 -7.61 4.48 -1.85
N LEU A 107 -7.81 5.12 -3.01
CA LEU A 107 -8.29 6.50 -3.09
C LEU A 107 -9.66 6.67 -2.42
N LEU A 108 -10.61 5.77 -2.70
CA LEU A 108 -11.93 5.79 -2.08
C LEU A 108 -11.87 5.60 -0.56
N CYS A 109 -10.99 4.70 -0.09
CA CYS A 109 -10.76 4.48 1.33
C CYS A 109 -10.22 5.75 2.03
N LEU A 110 -9.20 6.38 1.43
CA LEU A 110 -8.61 7.64 1.91
C LEU A 110 -9.64 8.78 1.95
N GLN A 111 -10.55 8.85 0.98
CA GLN A 111 -11.51 9.96 0.84
C GLN A 111 -12.76 9.89 1.74
N GLY A 112 -13.00 8.83 2.51
CA GLY A 112 -14.28 8.72 3.23
C GLY A 112 -15.31 7.80 2.61
N ARG A 113 -15.08 7.35 1.36
CA ARG A 113 -16.12 6.76 0.50
C ARG A 113 -16.26 5.25 0.71
N ASP A 114 -16.51 4.88 1.97
CA ASP A 114 -16.52 3.49 2.43
C ASP A 114 -17.51 2.61 1.70
N LYS A 115 -18.69 3.14 1.35
CA LYS A 115 -19.73 2.37 0.65
C LYS A 115 -19.28 1.96 -0.76
N GLU A 116 -18.73 2.90 -1.53
CA GLU A 116 -18.22 2.63 -2.87
C GLU A 116 -16.99 1.71 -2.82
N ALA A 117 -16.09 1.93 -1.85
CA ALA A 117 -14.94 1.07 -1.65
C ALA A 117 -15.37 -0.37 -1.28
N GLN A 118 -16.39 -0.54 -0.43
CA GLN A 118 -16.90 -1.85 -0.03
C GLN A 118 -17.46 -2.63 -1.22
N GLU A 119 -18.24 -2.00 -2.09
CA GLU A 119 -18.80 -2.65 -3.28
C GLU A 119 -17.69 -3.16 -4.21
N LEU A 120 -16.64 -2.37 -4.43
CA LEU A 120 -15.47 -2.77 -5.22
C LEU A 120 -14.65 -3.86 -4.54
N LEU A 121 -14.39 -3.76 -3.22
CA LEU A 121 -13.64 -4.77 -2.46
C LEU A 121 -14.33 -6.13 -2.53
N GLN A 122 -15.64 -6.17 -2.32
CA GLN A 122 -16.43 -7.41 -2.42
C GLN A 122 -16.41 -7.96 -3.85
N GLY A 123 -16.49 -7.10 -4.86
CA GLY A 123 -16.39 -7.48 -6.27
C GLY A 123 -15.06 -8.16 -6.64
N GLU A 124 -13.96 -7.73 -6.01
CA GLU A 124 -12.62 -8.30 -6.21
C GLU A 124 -12.29 -9.46 -5.24
N GLY A 125 -13.25 -9.86 -4.37
CA GLY A 125 -13.10 -10.99 -3.46
C GLY A 125 -12.35 -10.70 -2.16
N TYR A 126 -12.17 -9.42 -1.78
CA TYR A 126 -11.60 -9.07 -0.49
C TYR A 126 -12.59 -9.31 0.64
N GLU A 127 -12.15 -10.00 1.69
CA GLU A 127 -12.94 -10.27 2.90
C GLU A 127 -12.71 -9.21 3.99
N TYR A 128 -11.49 -8.66 4.03
CA TYR A 128 -11.06 -7.70 5.05
C TYR A 128 -10.49 -6.45 4.40
N ARG A 129 -10.60 -5.32 5.11
CA ARG A 129 -9.90 -4.07 4.79
C ARG A 129 -9.39 -3.43 6.06
N LEU A 130 -8.39 -2.57 5.92
CA LEU A 130 -7.93 -1.74 7.02
C LEU A 130 -9.06 -0.80 7.47
N SER A 131 -9.05 -0.45 8.74
CA SER A 131 -10.09 0.41 9.31
C SER A 131 -9.94 1.85 8.80
N PRO A 132 -11.03 2.65 8.76
CA PRO A 132 -10.97 4.05 8.34
C PRO A 132 -9.90 4.88 9.05
N GLU A 133 -9.62 4.55 10.30
CA GLU A 133 -8.62 5.20 11.14
C GLU A 133 -7.20 5.08 10.56
N VAL A 134 -6.88 3.94 9.94
CA VAL A 134 -5.58 3.71 9.29
C VAL A 134 -5.45 4.54 8.01
N PHE A 135 -6.53 4.66 7.24
CA PHE A 135 -6.52 5.41 5.98
C PHE A 135 -6.57 6.93 6.19
N ARG A 136 -7.40 7.39 7.13
CA ARG A 136 -7.77 8.80 7.21
C ARG A 136 -7.02 9.58 8.27
N GLY A 137 -6.24 8.91 9.12
CA GLY A 137 -5.54 9.55 10.23
C GLY A 137 -6.47 10.48 11.03
N LYS A 138 -7.76 10.16 11.14
CA LYS A 138 -8.76 10.92 11.90
C LYS A 138 -9.42 9.96 12.88
N LEU A 139 -8.75 9.72 13.99
CA LEU A 139 -9.39 9.12 15.15
C LEU A 139 -10.10 10.21 15.94
N ILE A 140 -11.41 10.25 15.74
CA ILE A 140 -12.48 10.58 16.69
C ILE A 140 -11.97 11.08 18.06
N CYS A 141 -11.66 12.37 18.16
CA CYS A 141 -11.91 13.10 19.40
C CYS A 141 -13.41 13.40 19.41
N GLN A 142 -14.21 12.50 19.98
CA GLN A 142 -15.57 12.87 20.40
C GLN A 142 -15.41 13.81 21.60
N GLY A 143 -15.33 15.12 21.32
CA GLY A 143 -15.33 16.15 22.34
C GLY A 143 -14.68 17.46 21.90
N GLY A 144 -15.46 18.32 21.27
CA GLY A 144 -15.22 19.77 21.27
C GLY A 144 -14.49 20.32 20.06
N ASP A 145 -15.17 21.22 19.36
CA ASP A 145 -14.63 22.09 18.34
C ASP A 145 -13.41 22.87 18.87
N GLN A 146 -12.21 22.48 18.46
CA GLN A 146 -11.05 23.36 18.32
C GLN A 146 -9.94 22.65 17.54
N GLU A 147 -9.84 22.98 16.25
CA GLU A 147 -8.66 22.73 15.42
C GLU A 147 -7.52 23.67 15.87
N GLN A 148 -6.35 23.12 16.22
CA GLN A 148 -5.02 23.59 15.79
C GLN A 148 -3.89 22.84 16.53
N ASP A 149 -2.98 22.23 15.75
CA ASP A 149 -1.64 21.70 16.07
C ASP A 149 -1.41 20.66 17.18
N CYS A 150 -2.29 20.49 18.16
CA CYS A 150 -2.17 19.39 19.14
C CYS A 150 -2.59 18.01 18.58
N ASN A 151 -3.18 18.00 17.39
CA ASN A 151 -3.89 16.84 16.84
C ASN A 151 -2.93 15.74 16.33
N ALA A 152 -1.77 16.08 15.75
CA ALA A 152 -0.84 15.10 15.19
C ALA A 152 -0.13 14.25 16.27
N GLN A 153 0.13 14.82 17.45
CA GLN A 153 0.71 14.11 18.58
C GLN A 153 -0.34 13.20 19.23
N LEU A 154 -1.56 13.70 19.44
CA LEU A 154 -2.70 12.90 19.91
C LEU A 154 -3.10 11.79 18.92
N LEU A 155 -2.92 12.03 17.61
CA LEU A 155 -3.08 11.03 16.55
C LEU A 155 -2.02 9.94 16.61
N ARG A 156 -0.74 10.32 16.77
CA ARG A 156 0.31 9.36 17.05
C ARG A 156 -0.05 8.56 18.30
N ASP A 157 -0.38 9.22 19.40
CA ASP A 157 -0.73 8.57 20.66
C ASP A 157 -2.03 7.73 20.63
N SER A 158 -2.87 7.84 19.59
CA SER A 158 -4.13 7.09 19.43
C SER A 158 -4.08 5.99 18.35
N LEU A 159 -3.12 6.03 17.43
CA LEU A 159 -2.89 5.01 16.40
C LEU A 159 -1.63 4.18 16.65
N LEU A 160 -0.61 4.80 17.22
CA LEU A 160 0.74 4.29 17.34
C LEU A 160 1.25 4.53 18.76
N CYS A 161 1.33 3.47 19.54
CA CYS A 161 2.02 3.55 20.83
C CYS A 161 3.39 2.92 20.67
N VAL A 162 4.44 3.69 20.96
CA VAL A 162 5.77 3.15 21.20
C VAL A 162 5.83 2.78 22.68
N LEU A 163 6.15 1.52 22.95
CA LEU A 163 6.27 0.98 24.29
C LEU A 163 7.70 0.54 24.51
N ASP A 164 8.43 1.28 25.34
CA ASP A 164 9.72 0.85 25.83
C ASP A 164 9.55 -0.34 26.78
N GLU A 165 10.47 -1.31 26.69
CA GLU A 165 10.51 -2.48 27.56
C GLU A 165 9.18 -3.28 27.58
N ALA A 166 8.43 -3.26 26.47
CA ALA A 166 7.14 -3.96 26.32
C ALA A 166 7.23 -5.48 26.45
N LEU A 167 8.44 -6.03 26.35
CA LEU A 167 8.69 -7.46 26.43
C LEU A 167 9.57 -7.78 27.65
N PRO A 168 9.29 -8.89 28.35
CA PRO A 168 10.23 -9.44 29.32
C PRO A 168 11.62 -9.62 28.69
N ALA A 169 12.68 -9.34 29.44
CA ALA A 169 14.05 -9.35 28.94
C ALA A 169 14.45 -10.66 28.23
N ASP A 170 13.99 -11.80 28.73
CA ASP A 170 14.28 -13.10 28.11
C ASP A 170 13.55 -13.31 26.78
N MET A 171 12.32 -12.79 26.62
CA MET A 171 11.60 -12.81 25.34
C MET A 171 12.25 -11.89 24.32
N LEU A 172 12.67 -10.70 24.74
CA LEU A 172 13.41 -9.77 23.89
C LEU A 172 14.73 -10.39 23.42
N ARG A 173 15.49 -11.02 24.33
CA ARG A 173 16.74 -11.70 23.98
C ARG A 173 16.49 -12.81 22.96
N HIS A 174 15.45 -13.61 23.17
CA HIS A 174 15.08 -14.67 22.22
C HIS A 174 14.73 -14.13 20.82
N LEU A 175 14.00 -13.02 20.74
CA LEU A 175 13.72 -12.35 19.47
C LEU A 175 14.99 -11.84 18.79
N GLN A 176 15.89 -11.22 19.55
CA GLN A 176 17.16 -10.74 19.04
C GLN A 176 18.03 -11.86 18.48
N GLU A 177 18.00 -13.06 19.10
CA GLU A 177 18.68 -14.25 18.58
C GLU A 177 18.00 -14.76 17.30
N CYS A 178 16.67 -14.92 17.31
CA CYS A 178 15.89 -15.42 16.17
C CYS A 178 15.98 -14.53 14.93
N PHE A 179 16.07 -13.22 15.13
CA PHE A 179 16.16 -12.22 14.06
C PHE A 179 17.56 -11.60 13.95
N SER A 180 18.57 -12.23 14.56
CA SER A 180 19.96 -11.80 14.39
C SER A 180 20.34 -11.75 12.91
N PRO A 181 21.25 -10.87 12.48
CA PRO A 181 21.68 -10.80 11.07
C PRO A 181 22.17 -12.15 10.52
N ALA A 182 22.72 -13.01 11.39
CA ALA A 182 23.23 -14.34 11.05
C ALA A 182 22.18 -15.46 11.11
N SER A 183 20.94 -15.15 11.51
CA SER A 183 19.87 -16.13 11.63
C SER A 183 19.53 -16.77 10.29
N ALA A 184 19.25 -18.07 10.32
CA ALA A 184 18.78 -18.82 9.15
C ALA A 184 17.47 -18.27 8.59
N PHE A 185 16.65 -17.62 9.44
CA PHE A 185 15.37 -17.01 9.07
C PHE A 185 15.48 -16.16 7.80
N TRP A 186 16.44 -15.24 7.72
CA TRP A 186 16.58 -14.31 6.59
C TRP A 186 16.89 -15.03 5.28
N ARG A 187 17.74 -16.06 5.34
CA ARG A 187 18.13 -16.87 4.17
C ARG A 187 16.98 -17.76 3.71
N GLU A 188 16.28 -18.40 4.65
CA GLU A 188 15.16 -19.28 4.36
C GLU A 188 14.00 -18.54 3.70
N HIS A 189 13.77 -17.28 4.09
CA HIS A 189 12.73 -16.43 3.52
C HIS A 189 13.21 -15.58 2.34
N SER A 190 14.45 -15.77 1.87
CA SER A 190 15.05 -15.02 0.76
C SER A 190 15.00 -13.49 0.91
N TYR A 191 14.96 -12.98 2.15
CA TYR A 191 14.70 -11.57 2.44
C TYR A 191 15.75 -10.60 1.85
N LEU A 192 16.95 -11.10 1.55
CA LEU A 192 18.03 -10.34 0.91
C LEU A 192 17.93 -10.28 -0.62
N SER A 193 16.98 -10.98 -1.23
CA SER A 193 16.77 -10.95 -2.67
C SER A 193 15.99 -9.69 -3.08
N PRO A 194 16.46 -8.91 -4.08
CA PRO A 194 15.72 -7.76 -4.61
C PRO A 194 14.33 -8.11 -5.16
N GLN A 195 14.07 -9.39 -5.43
CA GLN A 195 12.79 -9.89 -5.94
C GLN A 195 11.83 -10.31 -4.82
N THR A 196 12.32 -10.38 -3.57
CA THR A 196 11.48 -10.73 -2.41
C THR A 196 10.87 -9.44 -1.88
N GLY A 197 9.55 -9.29 -2.07
CA GLY A 197 8.79 -8.19 -1.51
C GLY A 197 8.62 -8.31 0.01
N TYR A 198 7.87 -7.39 0.60
CA TYR A 198 7.47 -7.50 1.99
C TYR A 198 6.52 -8.69 2.17
N PHE A 199 6.73 -9.45 3.24
CA PHE A 199 5.76 -10.42 3.70
C PHE A 199 5.46 -10.18 5.17
N SER A 200 4.29 -10.61 5.57
CA SER A 200 3.79 -10.52 6.93
C SER A 200 3.24 -11.87 7.35
N TYR A 201 3.21 -12.08 8.67
CA TYR A 201 2.59 -13.27 9.24
C TYR A 201 1.35 -12.88 10.01
N LEU A 202 0.26 -13.58 9.71
CA LEU A 202 -1.02 -13.40 10.38
C LEU A 202 -1.23 -14.52 11.40
N HIS A 203 -1.45 -14.16 12.65
CA HIS A 203 -1.61 -15.08 13.78
C HIS A 203 -3.01 -14.96 14.39
N ASP A 204 -3.57 -16.08 14.85
CA ASP A 204 -4.82 -16.11 15.62
C ASP A 204 -4.54 -15.69 17.06
N ILE A 205 -5.19 -14.61 17.52
CA ILE A 205 -5.06 -14.13 18.90
C ILE A 205 -6.02 -14.85 19.84
N ASP A 206 -7.15 -15.36 19.33
CA ASP A 206 -8.20 -16.01 20.10
C ASP A 206 -7.89 -17.47 20.50
N ARG A 207 -6.70 -17.96 20.15
CA ARG A 207 -6.20 -19.29 20.48
C ARG A 207 -5.03 -19.22 21.46
N PRO A 208 -4.79 -20.26 22.28
CA PRO A 208 -3.59 -20.35 23.09
C PRO A 208 -2.33 -20.34 22.22
N ALA A 209 -1.30 -19.60 22.64
CA ALA A 209 0.00 -19.62 21.94
C ALA A 209 0.61 -21.02 21.92
N CYS A 210 1.02 -21.45 20.74
CA CYS A 210 1.64 -22.74 20.46
C CYS A 210 3.14 -22.62 20.17
N ASN A 211 3.66 -21.41 19.96
CA ASN A 211 5.08 -21.14 19.73
C ASN A 211 5.52 -19.82 20.37
N ASN A 212 6.82 -19.54 20.33
CA ASN A 212 7.39 -18.37 20.99
C ASN A 212 6.92 -17.04 20.39
N MET A 213 6.71 -16.98 19.06
CA MET A 213 6.21 -15.75 18.40
C MET A 213 4.77 -15.45 18.81
N GLU A 214 3.91 -16.47 18.89
CA GLU A 214 2.54 -16.30 19.38
C GLU A 214 2.50 -15.85 20.85
N GLN A 215 3.41 -16.38 21.70
CA GLN A 215 3.51 -15.93 23.09
C GLN A 215 3.87 -14.43 23.17
N ILE A 216 4.82 -13.99 22.34
CA ILE A 216 5.21 -12.57 22.24
C ILE A 216 4.04 -11.73 21.76
N ILE A 217 3.34 -12.17 20.71
CA ILE A 217 2.14 -11.50 20.19
C ILE A 217 1.08 -11.35 21.27
N HIS A 218 0.82 -12.38 22.09
CA HIS A 218 -0.14 -12.29 23.19
C HIS A 218 0.29 -11.31 24.28
N VAL A 219 1.59 -11.22 24.59
CA VAL A 219 2.11 -10.21 25.53
C VAL A 219 1.88 -8.80 24.98
N LEU A 220 2.28 -8.55 23.74
CA LEU A 220 2.10 -7.25 23.09
C LEU A 220 0.61 -6.90 22.93
N TRP A 221 -0.24 -7.87 22.62
CA TRP A 221 -1.68 -7.65 22.53
C TRP A 221 -2.28 -7.21 23.88
N LYS A 222 -1.85 -7.78 25.01
CA LYS A 222 -2.28 -7.32 26.33
C LYS A 222 -1.90 -5.86 26.59
N HIS A 223 -0.68 -5.48 26.21
CA HIS A 223 -0.26 -4.07 26.26
C HIS A 223 -1.11 -3.19 25.34
N ALA A 224 -1.36 -3.65 24.10
CA ALA A 224 -2.19 -2.95 23.14
C ALA A 224 -3.61 -2.74 23.66
N ILE A 225 -4.25 -3.73 24.31
CA ILE A 225 -5.59 -3.57 24.89
C ILE A 225 -5.62 -2.48 25.97
N SER A 226 -4.59 -2.41 26.81
CA SER A 226 -4.53 -1.40 27.87
C SER A 226 -4.50 0.03 27.32
N ARG A 227 -3.94 0.22 26.11
CA ARG A 227 -3.81 1.53 25.46
C ARG A 227 -4.89 1.81 24.42
N PHE A 228 -5.36 0.76 23.75
CA PHE A 228 -6.33 0.75 22.67
C PHE A 228 -7.43 -0.27 22.99
N PRO A 229 -8.45 0.09 23.79
CA PRO A 229 -9.47 -0.86 24.24
C PRO A 229 -10.18 -1.62 23.11
N HIS A 230 -10.29 -1.02 21.92
CA HIS A 230 -10.87 -1.66 20.74
C HIS A 230 -10.05 -2.88 20.26
N ALA A 231 -8.75 -2.94 20.54
CA ALA A 231 -7.89 -4.07 20.21
C ALA A 231 -8.33 -5.37 20.92
N ALA A 232 -9.10 -5.28 22.01
CA ALA A 232 -9.68 -6.46 22.66
C ALA A 232 -10.64 -7.25 21.76
N ARG A 233 -11.16 -6.61 20.69
CA ARG A 233 -12.03 -7.26 19.69
C ARG A 233 -11.24 -7.89 18.54
N ALA A 234 -9.93 -7.68 18.46
CA ALA A 234 -9.10 -8.26 17.43
C ALA A 234 -9.18 -9.80 17.48
N ARG A 235 -9.15 -10.42 16.30
CA ARG A 235 -9.06 -11.88 16.14
C ARG A 235 -7.72 -12.30 15.59
N LYS A 236 -7.07 -11.39 14.87
CA LYS A 236 -5.80 -11.61 14.18
C LYS A 236 -4.79 -10.56 14.63
N ALA A 237 -3.54 -10.96 14.73
CA ALA A 237 -2.39 -10.07 14.83
C ALA A 237 -1.52 -10.29 13.60
N GLU A 238 -1.10 -9.20 12.99
CA GLU A 238 -0.11 -9.22 11.92
C GLU A 238 1.19 -8.66 12.46
N TRP A 239 2.31 -9.29 12.12
CA TRP A 239 3.62 -8.67 12.28
C TRP A 239 4.37 -8.69 10.96
N VAL A 240 5.09 -7.60 10.72
CA VAL A 240 5.89 -7.36 9.52
C VAL A 240 7.35 -7.32 9.95
N GLY A 241 8.18 -8.14 9.33
CA GLY A 241 9.62 -8.07 9.56
C GLY A 241 10.17 -6.74 9.02
N PRO A 242 11.02 -6.02 9.76
CA PRO A 242 11.73 -4.90 9.17
C PRO A 242 12.65 -5.39 8.04
N LEU A 243 13.11 -4.46 7.20
CA LEU A 243 14.26 -4.71 6.34
C LEU A 243 15.39 -5.35 7.15
N PRO A 244 16.15 -6.29 6.57
CA PRO A 244 17.17 -7.00 7.30
C PRO A 244 18.18 -5.98 7.83
N PRO A 245 18.70 -6.17 9.05
CA PRO A 245 19.69 -5.27 9.60
C PRO A 245 20.86 -5.16 8.62
N PRO A 246 21.35 -3.94 8.38
CA PRO A 246 22.39 -3.69 7.40
C PRO A 246 23.66 -4.45 7.85
N PRO A 247 24.49 -4.97 6.92
CA PRO A 247 25.63 -5.80 7.26
C PRO A 247 26.56 -5.08 8.24
N VAL A 248 27.11 -5.83 9.20
CA VAL A 248 28.02 -5.31 10.23
C VAL A 248 29.12 -4.47 9.57
N GLY A 249 29.15 -3.16 9.86
CA GLY A 249 30.09 -2.19 9.27
C GLY A 249 29.43 -1.11 8.40
N SER A 250 28.13 -1.19 8.13
CA SER A 250 27.37 -0.13 7.48
C SER A 250 26.69 0.76 8.52
N SER A 251 26.98 2.06 8.47
CA SER A 251 26.60 3.10 9.44
C SER A 251 25.12 3.47 9.44
N ALA A 252 24.22 2.54 9.13
CA ALA A 252 22.79 2.78 9.23
C ALA A 252 22.35 2.48 10.67
N SER A 253 22.34 3.53 11.50
CA SER A 253 21.68 3.51 12.80
C SER A 253 20.19 3.23 12.60
N LEU A 254 19.79 1.97 12.75
CA LEU A 254 18.42 1.61 13.08
C LEU A 254 18.13 2.19 14.47
N ARG A 255 17.50 3.36 14.49
CA ARG A 255 16.76 3.80 15.68
C ARG A 255 15.44 3.03 15.64
N LEU A 256 15.32 2.05 16.55
CA LEU A 256 14.02 1.51 16.96
C LEU A 256 13.24 2.61 17.67
#